data_AF-A0A543C150-F1
#
_entry.id   AF-A0A543C150-F1
#
_cell.length_a   1.000
_cell.length_b   1.000
_cell.length_c   1.000
_cell.angle_alpha   90.00
_cell.angle_beta   90.00
_cell.angle_gamma   90.00
#
_symmetry.space_group_name_H-M   'P 1'
#
loop_
_entity.id
_entity.type
_entity.pdbx_description
1 polymer ?
#
loop_
_entity_poly.entity_id
_entity_poly.type
_entity_poly.pdbx_seq_one_letter_code
_entity_poly.pdbx_strand_id
1 'polypeptide(L)'
;MSASSYPEELARLIAVLDRAVEEQPDADRIVRVCASTSDVPVGLARKATRVGHGFVQLTWQLEEPVGIAELDEYRVRALGLIRHHMYMLHAYLDLAFNSTLRRRRSDPHAAAHGLDRPAAELRALCLEVRAAQYRYAHPG
;
A
#
# COMPACT_ATOMS: atom_id res chain seq x y z
N MET A 1 -3.92 5.34 -29.28
CA MET A 1 -3.78 4.44 -28.11
C MET A 1 -4.89 3.43 -28.23
N SER A 2 -4.57 2.15 -28.48
CA SER A 2 -5.60 1.11 -28.44
C SER A 2 -6.19 1.07 -27.04
N ALA A 3 -7.52 1.05 -26.91
CA ALA A 3 -8.15 0.83 -25.63
C ALA A 3 -7.71 -0.54 -25.12
N SER A 4 -7.09 -0.59 -23.94
CA SER A 4 -6.66 -1.85 -23.33
C SER A 4 -7.86 -2.78 -23.16
N SER A 5 -7.64 -4.08 -23.36
CA SER A 5 -8.70 -5.07 -23.18
C SER A 5 -8.97 -5.35 -21.69
N TYR A 6 -10.17 -5.81 -21.38
CA TYR A 6 -10.55 -6.19 -20.00
C TYR A 6 -9.55 -7.16 -19.33
N PRO A 7 -9.08 -8.24 -20.00
CA PRO A 7 -8.10 -9.16 -19.40
C PRO A 7 -6.75 -8.50 -19.10
N GLU A 8 -6.28 -7.61 -19.98
CA GLU A 8 -5.01 -6.91 -19.80
C GLU A 8 -5.05 -5.97 -18.61
N GLU A 9 -6.12 -5.18 -18.48
CA GLU A 9 -6.27 -4.25 -17.36
C GLU A 9 -6.50 -4.96 -16.03
N LEU A 10 -7.25 -6.07 -16.05
CA LEU A 10 -7.42 -6.90 -14.86
C LEU A 10 -6.09 -7.52 -14.41
N ALA A 11 -5.27 -8.03 -15.35
CA ALA A 11 -3.95 -8.56 -15.04
C ALA A 11 -3.00 -7.48 -14.49
N ARG A 12 -3.03 -6.27 -15.06
CA ARG A 12 -2.27 -5.11 -14.58
C ARG A 12 -2.66 -4.73 -13.15
N LEU A 13 -3.96 -4.66 -12.86
CA LEU A 13 -4.46 -4.35 -11.53
C LEU A 13 -4.03 -5.40 -10.49
N ILE A 14 -4.10 -6.69 -10.85
CA ILE A 14 -3.62 -7.79 -9.99
C ILE A 14 -2.12 -7.63 -9.71
N ALA A 15 -1.31 -7.35 -10.73
CA ALA A 15 0.13 -7.15 -10.56
C ALA A 15 0.45 -5.99 -9.59
N VAL A 16 -0.29 -4.88 -9.69
CA VAL A 16 -0.14 -3.75 -8.75
C VAL A 16 -0.53 -4.15 -7.32
N LEU A 17 -1.64 -4.86 -7.15
CA LEU A 17 -2.13 -5.30 -5.83
C LEU A 17 -1.20 -6.33 -5.19
N ASP A 18 -0.72 -7.31 -5.95
CA ASP A 18 0.25 -8.30 -5.49
C ASP A 18 1.52 -7.61 -5.01
N ARG A 19 2.05 -6.70 -5.82
CA ARG A 19 3.25 -5.94 -5.44
C ARG A 19 3.02 -5.07 -4.21
N ALA A 20 1.85 -4.45 -4.07
CA ALA A 20 1.51 -3.66 -2.89
C ALA A 20 1.46 -4.53 -1.63
N VAL A 21 0.87 -5.74 -1.72
CA VAL A 21 0.80 -6.72 -0.63
C VAL A 21 2.19 -7.23 -0.24
N GLU A 22 3.09 -7.46 -1.21
CA GLU A 22 4.47 -7.87 -0.95
C GLU A 22 5.26 -6.82 -0.14
N GLU A 23 5.00 -5.53 -0.36
CA GLU A 23 5.69 -4.43 0.35
C GLU A 23 5.10 -4.19 1.77
N GLN A 24 3.89 -4.69 2.07
CA GLN A 24 3.20 -4.44 3.34
C GLN A 24 3.99 -4.86 4.59
N PRO A 25 4.62 -6.05 4.67
CA PRO A 25 5.32 -6.46 5.88
C PRO A 25 6.48 -5.53 6.24
N ASP A 26 7.14 -4.98 5.22
CA ASP A 26 8.22 -4.03 5.42
C ASP A 26 7.68 -2.66 5.85
N ALA A 27 6.60 -2.19 5.23
CA ALA A 27 5.92 -0.95 5.60
C ALA A 27 5.38 -0.99 7.04
N ASP A 28 4.73 -2.09 7.42
CA ASP A 28 4.22 -2.36 8.76
C ASP A 28 5.33 -2.31 9.80
N ARG A 29 6.44 -3.02 9.54
CA ARG A 29 7.60 -3.02 10.43
C ARG A 29 8.18 -1.62 10.61
N ILE A 30 8.27 -0.82 9.56
CA ILE A 30 8.77 0.55 9.63
C ILE A 30 7.85 1.39 10.53
N VAL A 31 6.54 1.35 10.30
CA VAL A 31 5.57 2.08 11.12
C VAL A 31 5.68 1.69 12.58
N ARG A 32 5.73 0.39 12.90
CA ARG A 32 5.84 -0.09 14.27
C ARG A 32 7.10 0.39 14.97
N VAL A 33 8.25 0.34 14.29
CA VAL A 33 9.53 0.80 14.84
C VAL A 33 9.49 2.29 15.09
N CYS A 34 9.04 3.07 14.10
CA CYS A 34 8.92 4.52 14.18
C CYS A 34 7.90 5.01 15.22
N ALA A 35 6.85 4.24 15.48
CA ALA A 35 5.83 4.53 16.49
C ALA A 35 6.32 4.26 17.93
N SER A 36 7.35 3.42 18.07
CA SER A 36 7.95 3.09 19.37
C SER A 36 8.89 4.19 19.87
N THR A 37 9.11 4.23 21.19
CA THR A 37 10.09 5.14 21.82
C THR A 37 11.53 4.63 21.73
N SER A 38 11.74 3.49 21.08
CA SER A 38 13.06 2.85 20.98
C SER A 38 14.00 3.62 20.07
N ASP A 39 15.29 3.33 20.17
CA ASP A 39 16.25 3.86 19.21
C ASP A 39 15.98 3.32 17.81
N VAL A 40 16.02 4.23 16.84
CA VAL A 40 15.75 3.92 15.44
C VAL A 40 16.95 3.14 14.87
N PRO A 41 16.74 1.92 14.33
CA PRO A 41 17.82 1.11 13.80
C PRO A 41 18.59 1.79 12.66
N VAL A 42 19.90 1.56 12.63
CA VAL A 42 20.75 1.98 11.50
C VAL A 42 20.23 1.34 10.22
N GLY A 43 20.00 2.17 9.21
CA GLY A 43 19.49 1.72 7.90
C GLY A 43 17.96 1.70 7.77
N LEU A 44 17.19 2.00 8.83
CA LEU A 44 15.72 2.11 8.73
C LEU A 44 15.32 3.16 7.68
N ALA A 45 15.97 4.33 7.67
CA ALA A 45 15.69 5.38 6.70
C ALA A 45 15.84 4.89 5.25
N ARG A 46 16.95 4.21 4.94
CA ARG A 46 17.20 3.66 3.59
C ARG A 46 16.14 2.62 3.21
N LYS A 47 15.78 1.74 4.14
CA LYS A 47 14.74 0.74 3.92
C LYS A 47 13.39 1.42 3.65
N ALA A 48 13.06 2.43 4.43
CA ALA A 48 11.80 3.15 4.29
C ALA A 48 11.73 3.98 3.01
N THR A 49 12.83 4.61 2.57
CA THR A 49 12.90 5.26 1.26
C THR A 49 12.60 4.28 0.13
N ARG A 50 13.16 3.06 0.17
CA ARG A 50 12.90 2.04 -0.84
C ARG A 50 11.43 1.63 -0.88
N VAL A 51 10.85 1.32 0.29
CA VAL A 51 9.43 0.93 0.41
C VAL A 51 8.51 2.07 -0.04
N GLY A 52 8.78 3.31 0.41
CA GLY A 52 8.02 4.48 0.00
C GLY A 52 8.07 4.73 -1.50
N HIS A 53 9.26 4.61 -2.12
CA HIS A 53 9.39 4.69 -3.57
C HIS A 53 8.60 3.59 -4.29
N GLY A 54 8.58 2.36 -3.73
CA GLY A 54 7.73 1.27 -4.22
C GLY A 54 6.26 1.67 -4.28
N PHE A 55 5.71 2.20 -3.19
CA PHE A 55 4.32 2.66 -3.18
C PHE A 55 4.06 3.83 -4.14
N VAL A 56 4.98 4.80 -4.27
CA VAL A 56 4.84 5.89 -5.26
C VAL A 56 4.69 5.34 -6.67
N GLN A 57 5.56 4.41 -7.07
CA GLN A 57 5.47 3.77 -8.39
C GLN A 57 4.12 3.06 -8.61
N LEU A 58 3.59 2.40 -7.57
CA LEU A 58 2.29 1.76 -7.64
C LEU A 58 1.14 2.77 -7.75
N THR A 59 1.23 3.92 -7.07
CA THR A 59 0.21 4.97 -7.21
C THR A 59 0.16 5.53 -8.63
N TRP A 60 1.31 5.81 -9.26
CA TRP A 60 1.37 6.28 -10.65
C TRP A 60 0.75 5.30 -11.63
N GLN A 61 0.91 3.99 -11.39
CA GLN A 61 0.27 2.96 -12.21
C GLN A 61 -1.25 2.94 -12.12
N LEU A 62 -1.85 3.58 -11.11
CA LEU A 62 -3.29 3.62 -10.84
C LEU A 62 -3.91 5.02 -11.00
N GLU A 63 -3.12 6.05 -11.36
CA GLU A 63 -3.62 7.43 -11.46
C GLU A 63 -4.60 7.60 -12.61
N GLU A 64 -4.30 6.99 -13.75
CA GLU A 64 -5.15 7.06 -14.94
C GLU A 64 -6.35 6.10 -14.82
N PRO A 65 -7.57 6.55 -15.20
CA PRO A 65 -8.73 5.69 -15.29
C PRO A 65 -8.53 4.55 -16.29
N VAL A 66 -9.10 3.38 -15.97
CA VAL A 66 -9.00 2.17 -16.82
C VAL A 66 -9.92 2.25 -18.05
N GLY A 67 -10.97 3.08 -17.99
CA GLY A 67 -12.00 3.17 -19.04
C GLY A 67 -12.99 2.00 -19.04
N ILE A 68 -12.86 1.07 -18.09
CA ILE A 68 -13.75 -0.07 -17.84
C ILE A 68 -14.35 0.12 -16.45
N ALA A 69 -15.65 0.39 -16.37
CA ALA A 69 -16.32 0.82 -15.13
C ALA A 69 -16.11 -0.17 -13.98
N GLU A 70 -16.24 -1.48 -14.23
CA GLU A 70 -16.09 -2.52 -13.21
C GLU A 70 -14.65 -2.58 -12.65
N LEU A 71 -13.64 -2.29 -13.48
CA LEU A 71 -12.24 -2.28 -13.04
C LEU A 71 -11.86 -0.94 -12.40
N ASP A 72 -12.54 0.14 -12.76
CA ASP A 72 -12.25 1.47 -12.20
C ASP A 72 -12.59 1.55 -10.71
N GLU A 73 -13.66 0.88 -10.26
CA GLU A 73 -13.98 0.78 -8.84
C GLU A 73 -12.86 0.11 -8.04
N TYR A 74 -12.32 -1.00 -8.55
CA TYR A 74 -11.18 -1.67 -7.92
C TYR A 74 -9.91 -0.80 -7.94
N ARG A 75 -9.64 -0.11 -9.06
CA ARG A 75 -8.51 0.82 -9.19
C ARG A 75 -8.59 1.93 -8.15
N VAL A 76 -9.75 2.58 -8.01
CA VAL A 76 -9.95 3.68 -7.03
C VAL A 76 -9.73 3.19 -5.61
N ARG A 77 -10.29 2.03 -5.24
CA ARG A 77 -10.09 1.42 -3.92
C ARG A 77 -8.62 1.08 -3.67
N ALA A 78 -7.94 0.49 -4.66
CA ALA A 78 -6.51 0.17 -4.58
C ALA A 78 -5.66 1.44 -4.38
N LEU A 79 -5.92 2.49 -5.16
CA LEU A 79 -5.21 3.76 -5.08
C LEU A 79 -5.38 4.41 -3.70
N GLY A 80 -6.59 4.41 -3.15
CA GLY A 80 -6.88 4.93 -1.81
C GLY A 80 -6.10 4.19 -0.72
N LEU A 81 -6.12 2.87 -0.75
CA LEU A 81 -5.40 2.03 0.22
C LEU A 81 -3.88 2.21 0.12
N ILE A 82 -3.32 2.22 -1.09
CA ILE A 82 -1.88 2.42 -1.30
C ILE A 82 -1.44 3.82 -0.85
N ARG A 83 -2.20 4.87 -1.18
CA ARG A 83 -1.92 6.24 -0.70
C ARG A 83 -1.97 6.33 0.82
N HIS A 84 -2.88 5.59 1.46
CA HIS A 84 -2.93 5.52 2.92
C HIS A 84 -1.64 4.91 3.50
N HIS A 85 -1.15 3.80 2.94
CA HIS A 85 0.11 3.16 3.39
C HIS A 85 1.29 4.12 3.22
N MET A 86 1.36 4.83 2.09
CA MET A 86 2.38 5.85 1.83
C MET A 86 2.31 7.00 2.84
N TYR A 87 1.11 7.52 3.10
CA TYR A 87 0.89 8.59 4.09
C TYR A 87 1.36 8.18 5.49
N MET A 88 0.97 6.98 5.94
CA MET A 88 1.36 6.46 7.25
C MET A 88 2.87 6.29 7.35
N LEU A 89 3.51 5.73 6.32
CA LEU A 89 4.96 5.59 6.28
C LEU A 89 5.66 6.95 6.43
N HIS A 90 5.23 7.97 5.69
CA HIS A 90 5.78 9.33 5.84
C HIS A 90 5.54 9.93 7.21
N ALA A 91 4.31 9.85 7.73
CA ALA A 91 3.96 10.45 9.02
C ALA A 91 4.79 9.86 10.17
N TYR A 92 5.03 8.55 10.15
CA TYR A 92 5.82 7.87 11.18
C TYR A 92 7.33 8.07 11.00
N LEU A 93 7.83 8.18 9.78
CA LEU A 93 9.23 8.57 9.56
C LEU A 93 9.50 9.98 10.06
N ASP A 94 8.60 10.92 9.78
CA ASP A 94 8.71 12.29 10.30
C ASP A 94 8.70 12.28 11.83
N LEU A 95 7.83 11.47 12.45
CA LEU A 95 7.82 11.33 13.90
C LEU A 95 9.15 10.80 14.47
N ALA A 96 9.73 9.78 13.82
CA ALA A 96 10.94 9.10 14.29
C ALA A 96 12.23 9.92 14.11
N PHE A 97 12.32 10.71 13.02
CA PHE A 97 13.53 11.45 12.66
C PHE A 97 13.47 12.95 12.97
N ASN A 98 12.29 13.53 13.19
CA ASN A 98 12.17 14.91 13.61
C ASN A 98 12.28 15.01 15.14
N SER A 99 13.43 15.51 15.63
CA SER A 99 13.73 15.62 17.07
C SER A 99 12.69 16.41 17.88
N THR A 100 11.97 17.34 17.25
CA THR A 100 10.89 18.13 17.87
C THR A 100 9.61 17.32 18.05
N LEU A 101 9.31 16.43 17.10
CA LEU A 101 8.14 15.54 17.11
C LEU A 101 8.39 14.28 17.95
N ARG A 102 9.60 13.70 17.87
CA ARG A 102 10.03 12.48 18.59
C ARG A 102 9.85 12.60 20.11
N ARG A 103 10.08 13.80 20.68
CA ARG A 103 9.92 14.05 22.13
C ARG A 103 8.46 14.10 22.59
N ARG A 104 7.49 14.19 21.67
CA ARG A 104 6.09 14.49 21.99
C ARG A 104 5.12 13.35 21.70
N ARG A 105 5.51 12.30 20.97
CA ARG A 105 4.57 11.25 20.56
C ARG A 105 5.22 9.88 20.46
N SER A 106 4.79 8.99 21.35
CA SER A 106 4.70 7.55 21.08
C SER A 106 3.28 7.25 20.61
N ASP A 107 3.10 6.35 19.65
CA ASP A 107 1.79 5.79 19.34
C ASP A 107 1.77 4.29 19.70
N PRO A 108 1.30 3.92 20.90
CA PRO A 108 1.28 2.53 21.34
C PRO A 108 0.44 1.62 20.45
N HIS A 109 -0.62 2.17 19.84
CA HIS A 109 -1.50 1.40 18.96
C HIS A 109 -0.75 1.05 17.68
N ALA A 110 -0.14 2.04 17.02
CA ALA A 110 0.67 1.78 15.83
C ALA A 110 1.95 0.98 16.14
N ALA A 111 2.53 1.08 17.34
CA ALA A 111 3.65 0.24 17.75
C ALA A 111 3.25 -1.25 17.86
N ALA A 112 2.04 -1.52 18.35
CA ALA A 112 1.49 -2.87 18.50
C ALA A 112 0.95 -3.45 17.17
N HIS A 113 0.22 -2.65 16.40
CA HIS A 113 -0.59 -3.10 15.26
C HIS A 113 -0.10 -2.62 13.90
N GLY A 114 0.86 -1.70 13.85
CA GLY A 114 1.43 -1.18 12.62
C GLY A 114 0.41 -0.51 11.72
N LEU A 115 0.24 -1.04 10.51
CA LEU A 115 -0.73 -0.56 9.52
C LEU A 115 -2.14 -1.14 9.70
N ASP A 116 -2.30 -2.15 10.56
CA ASP A 116 -3.57 -2.74 11.01
C ASP A 116 -4.63 -2.97 9.89
N ARG A 117 -5.82 -2.37 10.05
CA ARG A 117 -7.00 -2.57 9.21
C ARG A 117 -6.78 -2.22 7.72
N PRO A 118 -6.21 -1.06 7.35
CA PRO A 118 -5.87 -0.77 5.96
C PRO A 118 -5.03 -1.85 5.27
N ALA A 119 -4.11 -2.48 6.01
CA ALA A 119 -3.30 -3.55 5.45
C ALA A 119 -4.13 -4.81 5.15
N ALA A 120 -5.07 -5.15 6.05
CA ALA A 120 -6.02 -6.23 5.84
C ALA A 120 -6.98 -5.95 4.67
N GLU A 121 -7.46 -4.72 4.54
CA GLU A 121 -8.34 -4.30 3.44
C GLU A 121 -7.67 -4.41 2.07
N LEU A 122 -6.38 -4.08 1.96
CA LEU A 122 -5.63 -4.25 0.71
C LEU A 122 -5.44 -5.72 0.33
N ARG A 123 -5.18 -6.60 1.30
CA ARG A 123 -5.12 -8.06 1.06
C ARG A 123 -6.48 -8.60 0.63
N ALA A 124 -7.56 -8.16 1.28
CA ALA A 124 -8.92 -8.55 0.92
C ALA A 124 -9.27 -8.09 -0.51
N LEU A 125 -8.90 -6.86 -0.89
CA LEU A 125 -9.08 -6.34 -2.24
C LEU A 125 -8.31 -7.19 -3.28
N CYS A 126 -7.07 -7.58 -2.99
CA CYS A 126 -6.31 -8.48 -3.87
C CYS A 126 -7.05 -9.81 -4.12
N LEU A 127 -7.58 -10.43 -3.06
CA LEU A 127 -8.37 -11.66 -3.18
C LEU A 127 -9.67 -11.45 -3.97
N GLU A 128 -10.34 -10.33 -3.76
CA GLU A 128 -11.57 -9.94 -4.46
C GLU A 128 -11.34 -9.82 -5.98
N VAL A 129 -10.26 -9.14 -6.39
CA VAL A 129 -9.91 -8.96 -7.80
C VAL A 129 -9.47 -10.28 -8.45
N ARG A 130 -8.72 -11.13 -7.74
CA ARG A 130 -8.38 -12.48 -8.22
C ARG A 130 -9.62 -13.36 -8.40
N ALA A 131 -10.61 -13.25 -7.51
CA ALA A 131 -11.89 -13.94 -7.68
C ALA A 131 -12.66 -13.43 -8.92
N ALA A 132 -12.59 -12.14 -9.23
CA ALA A 132 -13.16 -11.58 -10.46
C ALA A 132 -12.48 -12.15 -11.71
N GLN A 133 -11.15 -12.31 -11.70
CA GLN A 133 -10.39 -12.96 -12.78
C GLN A 133 -10.86 -14.39 -13.01
N TYR A 134 -11.06 -15.17 -11.94
CA TYR A 134 -11.53 -16.54 -12.06
C TYR A 134 -12.92 -16.61 -12.71
N ARG A 135 -13.85 -15.72 -12.31
CA ARG A 135 -15.20 -15.63 -12.90
C ARG A 135 -15.16 -15.27 -14.38
N TYR A 136 -14.28 -14.34 -14.76
CA TYR A 136 -14.11 -13.96 -16.16
C TYR A 136 -13.60 -15.13 -17.02
N ALA A 137 -12.64 -15.92 -16.49
CA ALA A 137 -12.07 -17.06 -17.20
C ALA A 137 -13.01 -18.27 -17.30
N HIS A 138 -14.01 -18.38 -16.43
CA HIS A 138 -14.95 -19.50 -16.37
C HIS A 138 -16.41 -18.99 -16.32
N PRO A 139 -16.90 -18.38 -17.41
CA PRO A 139 -18.32 -18.05 -17.52
C PRO A 139 -19.12 -19.34 -17.55
N GLY A 140 -20.09 -19.47 -16.64
CA GLY A 140 -21.02 -20.60 -16.61
C GLY A 140 -21.93 -20.66 -17.83
#